data_AF-A0A2G5SJW9-F1
#
_entry.id   AF-A0A2G5SJW9-F1
#
_cell.length_a   1.000
_cell.length_b   1.000
_cell.length_c   1.000
_cell.angle_alpha   90.00
_cell.angle_beta   90.00
_cell.angle_gamma   90.00
#
_symmetry.space_group_name_H-M   'P 1'
#
loop_
_entity.id
_entity.type
_entity.pdbx_description
1 polymer ?
#
loop_
_entity_poly.entity_id
_entity_poly.type
_entity_poly.pdbx_seq_one_letter_code
_entity_poly.pdbx_strand_id
1 'polypeptide(L)'
;MNMRLENSIMSDGAWDYLLAHKFGGESKSRAEYLEELKQTLNAKNLSKYLVAFTKRTDLSSTIGTKLETVDALLVTGSKASHLHTVYTTHKSMNKKKTTLLVVDNVADVMQEAPDKLARSLILLCKGCGVLSGVAIPGMERQRTLSSSMEEADRPRRMSVTQPHLPPVPSA
;
A
#
# COMPACT_ATOMS: atom_id res chain seq x y z
N MET A 1 -12.21 27.32 -2.67
CA MET A 1 -10.79 27.62 -2.43
C MET A 1 -10.21 28.17 -3.72
N ASN A 2 -9.76 29.43 -3.76
CA ASN A 2 -9.19 30.04 -4.97
C ASN A 2 -7.69 29.72 -5.04
N MET A 3 -7.34 28.64 -5.73
CA MET A 3 -5.95 28.33 -6.10
C MET A 3 -5.53 29.27 -7.24
N ARG A 4 -5.17 30.51 -6.92
CA ARG A 4 -4.52 31.40 -7.89
C ARG A 4 -3.12 30.85 -8.18
N LEU A 5 -3.04 29.99 -9.18
CA LEU A 5 -1.81 29.42 -9.75
C LEU A 5 -1.41 30.09 -11.08
N GLU A 6 -2.03 31.25 -11.37
CA GLU A 6 -1.74 32.05 -12.55
C GLU A 6 -0.24 32.38 -12.57
N ASN A 7 0.41 32.10 -13.70
CA ASN A 7 1.84 32.29 -13.98
C ASN A 7 2.84 31.22 -13.49
N SER A 8 2.39 30.01 -13.13
CA SER A 8 3.30 28.93 -12.64
C SER A 8 4.06 29.32 -11.36
N ILE A 9 3.50 30.25 -10.58
CA ILE A 9 4.04 30.70 -9.30
C ILE A 9 3.22 30.00 -8.22
N MET A 10 3.92 29.39 -7.26
CA MET A 10 3.27 28.77 -6.11
C MET A 10 2.82 29.85 -5.13
N SER A 11 1.52 30.01 -4.95
CA SER A 11 0.94 30.94 -3.98
C SER A 11 0.79 30.30 -2.59
N ASP A 12 0.67 31.12 -1.54
CA ASP A 12 0.45 30.62 -0.17
C ASP A 12 -0.79 29.75 -0.08
N GLY A 13 -1.88 30.13 -0.75
CA GLY A 13 -3.10 29.32 -0.83
C GLY A 13 -2.91 27.96 -1.52
N ALA A 14 -1.92 27.81 -2.40
CA ALA A 14 -1.58 26.53 -3.01
C ALA A 14 -0.76 25.63 -2.08
N TRP A 15 0.13 26.22 -1.28
CA TRP A 15 0.82 25.50 -0.21
C TRP A 15 -0.18 25.04 0.87
N ASP A 16 -1.09 25.91 1.28
CA ASP A 16 -2.15 25.57 2.24
C ASP A 16 -3.05 24.46 1.72
N TYR A 17 -3.38 24.49 0.42
CA TYR A 17 -4.12 23.41 -0.24
C TYR A 17 -3.38 22.07 -0.13
N LEU A 18 -2.07 22.03 -0.40
CA LEU A 18 -1.29 20.80 -0.30
C LEU A 18 -1.30 20.23 1.12
N LEU A 19 -1.16 21.10 2.12
CA LEU A 19 -1.19 20.70 3.52
C LEU A 19 -2.58 20.19 3.94
N ALA A 20 -3.64 20.90 3.56
CA ALA A 20 -5.02 20.45 3.79
C ALA A 20 -5.32 19.13 3.05
N HIS A 21 -4.81 18.97 1.83
CA HIS A 21 -4.99 17.75 1.05
C HIS A 21 -4.28 16.55 1.70
N LYS A 22 -3.03 16.71 2.16
CA LYS A 22 -2.28 15.62 2.81
C LYS A 22 -2.83 15.25 4.18
N PHE A 23 -3.04 16.23 5.05
CA PHE A 23 -3.33 15.97 6.47
C PHE A 23 -4.82 16.08 6.83
N GLY A 24 -5.64 16.70 5.98
CA GLY A 24 -7.00 17.09 6.33
C GLY A 24 -7.00 18.24 7.33
N GLY A 25 -6.77 17.92 8.61
CA GLY A 25 -6.79 18.86 9.74
C GLY A 25 -5.42 19.38 10.21
N GLU A 26 -5.43 20.04 11.37
CA GLU A 26 -4.25 20.50 12.09
C GLU A 26 -3.38 19.30 12.53
N SER A 27 -2.11 19.30 12.15
CA SER A 27 -1.13 18.31 12.58
C SER A 27 0.18 19.00 12.90
N LYS A 28 0.92 18.49 13.90
CA LYS A 28 2.21 19.06 14.30
C LYS A 28 3.25 18.99 13.17
N SER A 29 3.10 18.02 12.28
CA SER A 29 4.01 17.77 11.15
C SER A 29 3.76 18.64 9.93
N ARG A 30 2.79 19.58 9.95
CA ARG A 30 2.51 20.45 8.79
C ARG A 30 3.68 21.36 8.43
N ALA A 31 4.34 21.94 9.44
CA ALA A 31 5.46 22.86 9.24
C ALA A 31 6.68 22.13 8.66
N GLU A 32 7.07 21.01 9.30
CA GLU A 32 8.18 20.16 8.85
C GLU A 32 7.96 19.66 7.41
N TYR A 33 6.75 19.20 7.10
CA TYR A 33 6.41 18.74 5.75
C TYR A 33 6.42 19.87 4.72
N LEU A 34 6.01 21.09 5.10
CA LEU A 34 6.08 22.25 4.21
C LEU A 34 7.53 22.64 3.90
N GLU A 35 8.40 22.64 4.91
CA GLU A 35 9.82 22.92 4.72
C GLU A 35 10.48 21.85 3.84
N GLU A 36 10.20 20.57 4.10
CA GLU A 36 10.68 19.45 3.28
C GLU A 36 10.20 19.59 1.83
N LEU A 37 8.93 19.90 1.60
CA LEU A 37 8.39 20.14 0.25
C LEU A 37 9.12 21.27 -0.48
N LYS A 38 9.37 22.39 0.22
CA LYS A 38 10.06 23.56 -0.36
C LYS A 38 11.52 23.26 -0.71
N GLN A 39 12.17 22.35 0.03
CA GLN A 39 13.56 21.95 -0.21
C GLN A 39 13.70 20.87 -1.29
N THR A 40 12.75 19.94 -1.37
CA THR A 40 12.85 18.75 -2.23
C THR A 40 12.21 18.92 -3.60
N LEU A 41 11.18 19.77 -3.73
CA LEU A 41 10.42 19.92 -4.97
C LEU A 41 10.62 21.27 -5.64
N ASN A 42 10.70 21.25 -6.97
CA ASN A 42 10.68 22.46 -7.77
C ASN A 42 9.28 23.11 -7.77
N ALA A 43 9.16 24.29 -7.17
CA ALA A 43 7.89 25.00 -7.01
C ALA A 43 7.18 25.27 -8.35
N LYS A 44 7.92 25.57 -9.43
CA LYS A 44 7.34 25.81 -10.76
C LYS A 44 6.71 24.54 -11.32
N ASN A 45 7.39 23.39 -11.20
CA ASN A 45 6.83 22.11 -11.64
C ASN A 45 5.65 21.67 -10.78
N LEU A 46 5.73 21.86 -9.47
CA LEU A 46 4.64 21.55 -8.54
C LEU A 46 3.39 22.39 -8.86
N SER A 47 3.55 23.67 -9.25
CA SER A 47 2.42 24.53 -9.62
C SER A 47 1.71 24.00 -10.87
N LYS A 48 2.47 23.55 -11.88
CA LYS A 48 1.92 22.93 -13.09
C LYS A 48 1.21 21.61 -12.79
N TYR A 49 1.78 20.80 -11.90
CA TYR A 49 1.15 19.57 -11.42
C TYR A 49 -0.18 19.86 -10.73
N LEU A 50 -0.25 20.85 -9.84
CA LEU A 50 -1.48 21.25 -9.18
C LEU A 50 -2.54 21.73 -10.19
N VAL A 51 -2.16 22.53 -11.19
CA VAL A 51 -3.09 22.94 -12.26
C VAL A 51 -3.64 21.72 -13.01
N ALA A 52 -2.77 20.77 -13.38
CA ALA A 52 -3.19 19.54 -14.05
C ALA A 52 -4.13 18.71 -13.17
N PHE A 53 -3.81 18.57 -11.88
CA PHE A 53 -4.63 17.85 -10.91
C PHE A 53 -6.01 18.50 -10.75
N THR A 54 -6.11 19.83 -10.64
CA THR A 54 -7.41 20.53 -10.51
C THR A 54 -8.26 20.42 -11.77
N LYS A 55 -7.64 20.30 -12.96
CA LYS A 55 -8.34 20.16 -14.24
C LYS A 55 -8.67 18.70 -14.60
N ARG A 56 -8.43 17.75 -13.71
CA ARG A 56 -8.69 16.32 -13.96
C ARG A 56 -10.16 16.07 -14.33
N THR A 57 -10.37 15.19 -15.30
CA THR A 57 -11.70 14.70 -15.67
C THR A 57 -12.22 13.70 -14.65
N ASP A 58 -13.54 13.61 -14.51
CA ASP A 58 -14.14 12.60 -13.63
C ASP A 58 -13.93 11.19 -14.20
N LEU A 59 -13.53 10.28 -13.32
CA LEU A 59 -13.26 8.87 -13.63
C LEU A 59 -14.27 7.92 -12.97
N SER A 60 -15.18 8.46 -12.15
CA SER A 60 -16.10 7.67 -11.31
C SER A 60 -17.01 6.74 -12.12
N SER A 61 -17.38 7.15 -13.33
CA SER A 61 -18.24 6.38 -14.24
C SER A 61 -17.51 5.24 -14.98
N THR A 62 -16.19 5.31 -15.12
CA THR A 62 -15.42 4.37 -15.96
C THR A 62 -14.54 3.42 -15.14
N ILE A 63 -14.16 3.81 -13.92
CA ILE A 63 -13.22 3.04 -13.09
C ILE A 63 -13.70 1.61 -12.81
N GLY A 64 -14.99 1.42 -12.53
CA GLY A 64 -15.57 0.10 -12.24
C GLY A 64 -15.42 -0.86 -13.42
N THR A 65 -15.72 -0.40 -14.63
CA THR A 65 -15.62 -1.20 -15.86
C THR A 65 -14.16 -1.42 -16.27
N LYS A 66 -13.31 -0.39 -16.15
CA LYS A 66 -11.90 -0.48 -16.57
C LYS A 66 -11.07 -1.38 -15.66
N LEU A 67 -11.41 -1.46 -14.38
CA LEU A 67 -10.71 -2.29 -13.39
C LEU A 67 -11.51 -3.54 -12.98
N GLU A 68 -12.52 -3.93 -13.75
CA GLU A 68 -13.43 -5.03 -13.40
C GLU A 68 -12.71 -6.36 -13.12
N THR A 69 -11.65 -6.63 -13.87
CA THR A 69 -10.86 -7.86 -13.80
C THR A 69 -9.61 -7.76 -12.93
N VAL A 70 -9.30 -6.57 -12.42
CA VAL A 70 -8.06 -6.28 -11.69
C VAL A 70 -8.31 -6.40 -10.19
N ASP A 71 -7.49 -7.19 -9.50
CA ASP A 71 -7.48 -7.22 -8.04
C ASP A 71 -6.91 -5.90 -7.49
N ALA A 72 -7.72 -5.15 -6.76
CA ALA A 72 -7.41 -3.79 -6.31
C ALA A 72 -7.49 -3.67 -4.78
N LEU A 73 -6.57 -2.92 -4.20
CA LEU A 73 -6.57 -2.55 -2.78
C LEU A 73 -6.69 -1.04 -2.66
N LEU A 74 -7.84 -0.58 -2.19
CA LEU A 74 -8.07 0.82 -1.83
C LEU A 74 -7.66 1.01 -0.38
N VAL A 75 -6.84 2.03 -0.11
CA VAL A 75 -6.28 2.30 1.22
C VAL A 75 -6.63 3.72 1.63
N THR A 76 -7.12 3.89 2.85
CA THR A 76 -7.37 5.22 3.42
C THR A 76 -7.34 5.18 4.95
N GLY A 77 -7.05 6.32 5.57
CA GLY A 77 -7.12 6.51 7.02
C GLY A 77 -8.48 7.07 7.44
N SER A 78 -8.95 6.75 8.65
CA SER A 78 -10.25 7.26 9.14
C SER A 78 -10.28 8.78 9.36
N LYS A 79 -9.11 9.44 9.42
CA LYS A 79 -8.97 10.90 9.48
C LYS A 79 -8.52 11.52 8.15
N ALA A 80 -8.43 10.74 7.08
CA ALA A 80 -7.97 11.22 5.79
C ALA A 80 -8.99 12.17 5.13
N SER A 81 -8.50 13.23 4.50
CA SER A 81 -9.30 14.22 3.77
C SER A 81 -10.15 13.62 2.64
N HIS A 82 -9.69 12.51 2.06
CA HIS A 82 -10.28 11.85 0.90
C HIS A 82 -11.09 10.59 1.26
N LEU A 83 -11.36 10.35 2.55
CA LEU A 83 -12.07 9.17 3.05
C LEU A 83 -13.39 8.91 2.29
N HIS A 84 -14.24 9.94 2.19
CA HIS A 84 -15.54 9.84 1.51
C HIS A 84 -15.41 9.48 0.02
N THR A 85 -14.40 10.05 -0.66
CA THR A 85 -14.12 9.77 -2.07
C THR A 85 -13.73 8.30 -2.24
N VAL A 86 -12.86 7.77 -1.38
CA VAL A 86 -12.44 6.36 -1.44
C VAL A 86 -13.62 5.41 -1.23
N TYR A 87 -14.51 5.69 -0.28
CA TYR A 87 -15.74 4.90 -0.12
C TYR A 87 -16.63 4.92 -1.37
N THR A 88 -16.77 6.09 -1.98
CA THR A 88 -17.57 6.26 -3.21
C THR A 88 -16.96 5.50 -4.38
N THR A 89 -15.63 5.56 -4.53
CA THR A 89 -14.89 4.76 -5.53
C THR A 89 -15.04 3.26 -5.27
N HIS A 90 -14.91 2.80 -4.03
CA HIS A 90 -15.12 1.39 -3.69
C HIS A 90 -16.53 0.92 -4.06
N LYS A 91 -17.54 1.77 -3.88
CA LYS A 91 -18.93 1.47 -4.24
C LYS A 91 -19.14 1.31 -5.75
N SER A 92 -18.37 2.03 -6.58
CA SER A 92 -18.43 1.92 -8.05
C SER A 92 -17.54 0.82 -8.62
N MET A 93 -16.73 0.15 -7.80
CA MET A 93 -15.85 -0.94 -8.23
C MET A 93 -16.43 -2.34 -7.98
N ASN A 94 -15.82 -3.36 -8.60
CA ASN A 94 -16.19 -4.75 -8.40
C ASN A 94 -15.82 -5.23 -6.99
N LYS A 95 -16.83 -5.44 -6.13
CA LYS A 95 -16.66 -5.84 -4.72
C LYS A 95 -15.99 -7.20 -4.51
N LYS A 96 -15.97 -8.07 -5.52
CA LYS A 96 -15.29 -9.38 -5.43
C LYS A 96 -13.78 -9.27 -5.67
N LYS A 97 -13.36 -8.22 -6.38
CA LYS A 97 -11.98 -7.96 -6.80
C LYS A 97 -11.32 -6.80 -6.06
N THR A 98 -12.13 -5.97 -5.41
CA THR A 98 -11.66 -4.77 -4.71
C THR A 98 -11.76 -4.97 -3.21
N THR A 99 -10.64 -4.76 -2.51
CA THR A 99 -10.58 -4.74 -1.05
C THR A 99 -10.41 -3.29 -0.58
N LEU A 100 -11.13 -2.89 0.46
CA LEU A 100 -11.00 -1.59 1.10
C LEU A 100 -10.35 -1.73 2.48
N LEU A 101 -9.16 -1.16 2.64
CA LEU A 101 -8.46 -1.03 3.91
C LEU A 101 -8.71 0.38 4.48
N VAL A 102 -9.43 0.44 5.59
CA VAL A 102 -9.58 1.66 6.40
C VAL A 102 -8.81 1.48 7.69
N VAL A 103 -7.84 2.36 7.95
CA VAL A 103 -7.06 2.31 9.18
C VAL A 103 -7.56 3.36 10.16
N ASP A 104 -7.90 2.93 11.36
CA ASP A 104 -8.42 3.83 12.38
C ASP A 104 -7.37 4.79 12.93
N ASN A 105 -7.83 6.00 13.24
CA ASN A 105 -7.12 7.08 13.91
C ASN A 105 -5.92 7.68 13.17
N VAL A 106 -5.75 7.37 11.89
CA VAL A 106 -4.67 7.90 11.03
C VAL A 106 -5.22 8.71 9.86
N ALA A 107 -4.44 9.66 9.38
CA ALA A 107 -4.70 10.42 8.15
C ALA A 107 -3.86 9.91 6.98
N ASP A 108 -2.57 9.67 7.22
CA ASP A 108 -1.61 9.14 6.24
C ASP A 108 -1.17 7.73 6.66
N VAL A 109 -1.78 6.71 6.03
CA VAL A 109 -1.52 5.30 6.36
C VAL A 109 -0.07 4.91 6.10
N MET A 110 0.59 5.49 5.08
CA MET A 110 1.96 5.12 4.75
C MET A 110 2.95 5.59 5.82
N GLN A 111 2.72 6.77 6.41
CA GLN A 111 3.58 7.32 7.45
C GLN A 111 3.21 6.80 8.84
N GLU A 112 1.92 6.71 9.16
CA GLU A 112 1.44 6.43 10.52
C GLU A 112 1.21 4.93 10.81
N ALA A 113 0.91 4.13 9.79
CA ALA A 113 0.62 2.69 9.94
C ALA A 113 1.21 1.83 8.80
N PRO A 114 2.53 1.94 8.52
CA PRO A 114 3.18 1.19 7.44
C PRO A 114 3.09 -0.32 7.62
N ASP A 115 3.04 -0.82 8.85
CA ASP A 115 2.92 -2.24 9.18
C ASP A 115 1.56 -2.81 8.74
N LYS A 116 0.46 -2.07 8.95
CA LYS A 116 -0.89 -2.47 8.53
C LYS A 116 -0.98 -2.49 7.00
N LEU A 117 -0.43 -1.47 6.34
CA LEU A 117 -0.37 -1.42 4.88
C LEU A 117 0.45 -2.57 4.30
N ALA A 118 1.64 -2.84 4.84
CA ALA A 118 2.51 -3.91 4.39
C ALA A 118 1.83 -5.28 4.49
N ARG A 119 1.13 -5.55 5.60
CA ARG A 119 0.34 -6.79 5.79
C ARG A 119 -0.73 -6.93 4.70
N SER A 120 -1.54 -5.90 4.48
CA SER A 120 -2.60 -5.92 3.47
C SER A 120 -2.05 -6.04 2.04
N LEU A 121 -0.92 -5.41 1.74
CA LEU A 121 -0.26 -5.53 0.45
C LEU A 121 0.24 -6.96 0.20
N ILE A 122 0.87 -7.58 1.19
CA ILE A 122 1.32 -8.98 1.09
C ILE A 122 0.12 -9.91 0.91
N LEU A 123 -0.98 -9.68 1.61
CA LEU A 123 -2.23 -10.46 1.47
C LEU A 123 -2.82 -10.34 0.06
N LEU A 124 -2.87 -9.12 -0.50
CA LEU A 124 -3.31 -8.91 -1.89
C LEU A 124 -2.41 -9.69 -2.86
N CYS A 125 -1.09 -9.54 -2.72
CA CYS A 125 -0.11 -10.25 -3.54
C CYS A 125 -0.30 -11.76 -3.49
N LYS A 126 -0.47 -12.33 -2.28
CA LYS A 126 -0.77 -13.75 -2.09
C LYS A 126 -2.07 -14.17 -2.76
N GLY A 127 -3.13 -13.35 -2.66
CA GLY A 127 -4.39 -13.57 -3.35
C GLY A 127 -4.25 -13.60 -4.88
N CYS A 128 -3.33 -12.81 -5.43
CA CYS A 128 -2.96 -12.82 -6.85
C CYS A 128 -2.03 -13.98 -7.24
N GLY A 129 -1.64 -14.86 -6.30
CA GLY A 129 -0.73 -15.97 -6.56
C GLY A 129 0.76 -15.61 -6.54
N VAL A 130 1.12 -14.40 -6.12
CA VAL A 130 2.52 -13.96 -5.97
C VAL A 130 2.92 -13.85 -4.50
N LEU A 131 4.22 -13.82 -4.19
CA LEU A 131 4.74 -13.71 -2.80
C LEU A 131 4.22 -14.79 -1.83
N SER A 132 3.89 -15.99 -2.32
CA SER A 132 3.43 -17.12 -1.51
C SER A 132 4.43 -17.53 -0.42
N GLY A 133 5.73 -17.39 -0.68
CA GLY A 133 6.80 -17.68 0.28
C GLY A 133 7.03 -16.61 1.36
N VAL A 134 6.52 -15.38 1.18
CA VAL A 134 6.76 -14.27 2.12
C VAL A 134 5.92 -14.48 3.40
N ALA A 135 6.53 -14.34 4.57
CA ALA A 135 5.79 -14.39 5.83
C ALA A 135 4.92 -13.13 5.98
N ILE A 136 3.71 -13.29 6.48
CA ILE A 136 2.82 -12.13 6.74
C ILE A 136 3.20 -11.58 8.13
N PRO A 137 3.59 -10.31 8.24
CA PRO A 137 3.92 -9.72 9.54
C PRO A 137 2.77 -9.90 10.54
N GLY A 138 3.07 -10.39 11.74
CA GLY A 138 2.06 -10.63 12.79
C GLY A 138 1.15 -11.84 12.58
N MET A 139 1.33 -12.61 11.50
CA MET A 139 0.82 -13.97 11.37
C MET A 139 2.02 -14.90 11.37
N GLU A 140 2.44 -15.32 12.57
CA GLU A 140 3.44 -16.38 12.66
C GLU A 140 2.91 -17.60 11.93
N ARG A 141 3.78 -18.30 11.17
CA ARG A 141 3.40 -19.51 10.44
C ARG A 141 2.97 -20.54 11.48
N GLN A 142 1.68 -20.61 11.73
CA GLN A 142 1.05 -21.77 12.34
C GLN A 142 1.25 -22.87 11.31
N ARG A 143 2.35 -23.63 11.46
CA ARG A 143 2.57 -24.85 10.71
C ARG A 143 1.30 -25.67 10.94
N THR A 144 0.49 -25.82 9.90
CA THR A 144 -0.53 -26.86 9.88
C THR A 144 0.27 -28.16 9.90
N LEU A 145 0.52 -28.66 11.11
CA LEU A 145 0.89 -30.04 11.34
C LEU A 145 -0.34 -30.86 10.93
N SER A 146 -0.55 -31.01 9.62
CA SER A 146 -1.31 -32.13 9.08
C SER A 146 -0.46 -33.37 9.26
N SER A 147 -0.20 -33.74 10.52
CA SER A 147 0.19 -35.09 10.87
C SER A 147 -1.12 -35.83 11.09
N SER A 148 -1.67 -36.43 10.04
CA SER A 148 -2.68 -37.46 10.24
C SER A 148 -2.07 -38.54 11.15
N MET A 149 -2.86 -38.99 12.12
CA MET A 149 -2.44 -39.93 13.17
C MET A 149 -1.89 -41.27 12.62
N GLU A 150 -2.15 -41.55 11.35
CA GLU A 150 -1.65 -42.73 10.61
C GLU A 150 -0.16 -42.68 10.21
N GLU A 151 0.49 -41.51 10.21
CA GLU A 151 1.88 -41.40 9.75
C GLU A 151 2.92 -41.42 10.89
N ALA A 152 2.46 -41.41 12.15
CA ALA A 152 3.32 -41.50 13.33
C ALA A 152 3.83 -42.93 13.62
N ASP A 153 3.15 -43.95 13.09
CA ASP A 153 3.44 -45.36 13.37
C ASP A 153 4.30 -46.03 12.28
N ARG A 154 4.66 -45.29 11.22
CA ARG A 154 5.60 -45.79 10.22
C ARG A 154 7.04 -45.57 10.71
N PRO A 155 7.89 -46.61 10.74
CA PRO A 155 9.29 -46.45 11.11
C PRO A 155 9.95 -45.46 10.15
N ARG A 156 10.40 -44.32 10.70
CA ARG A 156 11.15 -43.31 9.95
C ARG A 156 12.40 -43.95 9.38
N ARG A 157 12.46 -44.12 8.05
CA ARG A 157 13.71 -44.44 7.37
C ARG A 157 14.61 -43.21 7.47
N MET A 158 15.51 -43.22 8.45
CA MET A 158 16.62 -42.28 8.53
C MET A 158 17.48 -42.45 7.27
N SER A 159 17.27 -41.62 6.26
CA SER A 159 18.22 -41.49 5.17
C SER A 159 19.47 -40.82 5.72
N VAL A 160 20.44 -41.65 6.11
CA VAL A 160 21.82 -41.25 6.32
C VAL A 160 22.37 -40.85 4.95
N THR A 161 22.31 -39.57 4.62
CA THR A 161 23.14 -39.01 3.55
C THR A 161 24.58 -39.07 4.02
N GLN A 162 25.26 -40.15 3.68
CA GLN A 162 26.70 -40.26 3.84
C GLN A 162 27.34 -39.31 2.80
N PRO A 163 28.21 -38.36 3.19
CA PRO A 163 28.91 -37.53 2.22
C PRO A 163 29.90 -38.39 1.43
N HIS A 164 29.74 -38.42 0.12
CA HIS A 164 30.66 -39.08 -0.81
C HIS A 164 31.98 -38.31 -0.85
N LEU A 165 33.01 -38.80 -0.16
CA LEU A 165 34.39 -38.31 -0.34
C LEU A 165 34.99 -38.96 -1.61
N PRO A 166 35.72 -38.21 -2.45
CA PRO A 166 36.41 -38.79 -3.59
C PRO A 166 37.63 -39.61 -3.14
N PRO A 167 37.98 -40.71 -3.85
CA PRO A 167 39.11 -41.55 -3.48
C PRO A 167 40.45 -40.82 -3.73
N VAL A 168 41.34 -40.90 -2.75
CA VAL A 168 42.72 -40.41 -2.85
C VAL A 168 43.53 -41.39 -3.70
N PRO A 169 44.21 -40.96 -4.78
CA PRO A 169 45.06 -41.86 -5.56
C PRO A 169 46.32 -42.20 -4.78
N SER A 170 46.69 -43.48 -4.78
CA SER A 170 47.95 -43.97 -4.22
C SER A 170 49.07 -43.85 -5.26
N ALA A 171 50.10 -43.07 -4.93
CA ALA A 171 51.47 -43.20 -5.44
C ALA A 171 52.42 -42.60 -4.39
#